data_AF-A0A7G7GAL3-F1
#
_entry.id   AF-A0A7G7GAL3-F1
#
_cell.length_a   1.000
_cell.length_b   1.000
_cell.length_c   1.000
_cell.angle_alpha   90.00
_cell.angle_beta   90.00
_cell.angle_gamma   90.00
#
_symmetry.space_group_name_H-M   'P 1'
#
loop_
_entity.id
_entity.type
_entity.pdbx_description
1 polymer ?
#
loop_
_entity_poly.entity_id
_entity_poly.type
_entity_poly.pdbx_seq_one_letter_code
_entity_poly.pdbx_strand_id
1 'polypeptide(L)'
;MKAILTTIFFSFIYMASYGQELFSSRKGTKFFPGHLDIAVSVDENNVKYELFNHWYSRMYSQLRQIEIPINSLKSFNQDNDSILIKIFNNKVSLTDKRYKLNRKVRHRSLCNSIENMRKISFAVDLALQHSIGPHGLYSYEDLKLDEIEFKQKVLGNLNKKEK
;
A
#
# COMPACT_ATOMS: atom_id res chain seq x y z
N MET A 1 -19.44 -42.18 -13.59
CA MET A 1 -19.84 -40.94 -12.87
C MET A 1 -19.01 -40.62 -11.63
N LYS A 2 -18.68 -41.59 -10.75
CA LYS A 2 -17.87 -41.32 -9.54
C LYS A 2 -16.47 -40.76 -9.82
N ALA A 3 -15.80 -41.21 -10.88
CA ALA A 3 -14.46 -40.76 -11.25
C ALA A 3 -14.41 -39.30 -11.79
N ILE A 4 -15.49 -38.81 -12.40
CA ILE A 4 -15.55 -37.45 -12.97
C ILE A 4 -15.71 -36.41 -11.84
N LEU A 5 -16.49 -36.73 -10.80
CA LEU A 5 -16.65 -35.85 -9.63
C LEU A 5 -15.35 -35.70 -8.83
N THR A 6 -14.54 -36.76 -8.71
CA THR A 6 -13.25 -36.70 -8.02
C THR A 6 -12.22 -35.82 -8.74
N THR A 7 -12.23 -35.80 -10.07
CA THR A 7 -11.31 -34.94 -10.85
C THR A 7 -11.67 -33.47 -10.70
N ILE A 8 -12.97 -33.14 -10.68
CA ILE A 8 -13.45 -31.75 -10.47
C ILE A 8 -13.08 -31.25 -9.07
N PHE A 9 -13.20 -32.09 -8.04
CA PHE A 9 -12.86 -31.74 -6.67
C PHE A 9 -11.35 -31.45 -6.48
N PHE A 10 -10.47 -32.19 -7.17
CA PHE A 10 -9.02 -31.93 -7.14
C PHE A 10 -8.61 -30.67 -7.91
N SER A 11 -9.29 -30.31 -9.00
CA SER A 11 -9.00 -29.06 -9.72
C SER A 11 -9.35 -27.79 -8.94
N PHE A 12 -10.30 -27.85 -7.99
CA PHE A 12 -10.61 -26.70 -7.13
C PHE A 12 -9.53 -26.43 -6.06
N ILE A 13 -8.74 -27.43 -5.67
CA ILE A 13 -7.69 -27.29 -4.65
C ILE A 13 -6.42 -26.66 -5.27
N TYR A 14 -6.19 -26.82 -6.59
CA TYR A 14 -5.07 -26.18 -7.29
C TYR A 14 -5.29 -24.69 -7.61
N MET A 15 -6.51 -24.17 -7.43
CA MET A 15 -6.77 -22.73 -7.41
C MET A 15 -6.68 -22.14 -6.00
N ALA A 16 -5.95 -22.81 -5.08
CA ALA A 16 -5.49 -22.17 -3.85
C ALA A 16 -4.62 -20.98 -4.26
N SER A 17 -5.27 -19.83 -4.33
CA SER A 17 -4.75 -18.49 -4.57
C SER A 17 -3.28 -18.39 -4.17
N TYR A 18 -2.41 -18.11 -5.15
CA TYR A 18 -1.18 -17.39 -4.87
C TYR A 18 -1.59 -16.01 -4.34
N GLY A 19 -1.86 -15.98 -3.03
CA GLY A 19 -2.37 -14.84 -2.33
C GLY A 19 -1.23 -13.86 -2.09
N GLN A 20 -1.46 -12.61 -2.44
CA GLN A 20 -0.59 -11.53 -2.00
C GLN A 20 -0.65 -11.45 -0.46
N GLU A 21 0.48 -11.67 0.20
CA GLU A 21 0.61 -11.53 1.64
C GLU A 21 0.85 -10.07 2.01
N LEU A 22 -0.03 -9.52 2.85
CA LEU A 22 0.13 -8.18 3.38
C LEU A 22 0.68 -8.20 4.81
N PHE A 23 1.85 -7.59 4.98
CA PHE A 23 2.44 -7.26 6.26
C PHE A 23 2.29 -5.77 6.52
N SER A 24 1.86 -5.38 7.72
CA SER A 24 1.82 -3.98 8.11
C SER A 24 2.41 -3.70 9.49
N SER A 25 2.79 -2.45 9.68
CA SER A 25 3.28 -1.95 10.96
C SER A 25 3.04 -0.45 11.06
N ARG A 26 3.24 0.10 12.25
CA ARG A 26 3.12 1.52 12.52
C ARG A 26 4.30 2.02 13.34
N LYS A 27 4.75 3.23 13.04
CA LYS A 27 5.64 4.01 13.91
C LYS A 27 4.98 5.32 14.30
N GLY A 28 4.85 5.56 15.59
CA GLY A 28 4.09 6.68 16.16
C GLY A 28 2.84 6.17 16.89
N THR A 29 2.19 7.05 17.63
CA THR A 29 0.98 6.71 18.37
C THR A 29 -0.21 6.51 17.43
N LYS A 30 -1.13 5.62 17.78
CA LYS A 30 -2.37 5.41 17.01
C LYS A 30 -3.31 6.62 17.03
N PHE A 31 -3.29 7.40 18.11
CA PHE A 31 -4.30 8.43 18.38
C PHE A 31 -3.83 9.85 18.07
N PHE A 32 -2.53 10.09 17.95
CA PHE A 32 -2.02 11.42 17.59
C PHE A 32 -1.69 11.52 16.10
N PRO A 33 -1.87 12.71 15.53
CA PRO A 33 -1.45 13.02 14.18
C PRO A 33 0.05 12.77 13.97
N GLY A 34 0.42 12.35 12.75
CA GLY A 34 1.80 12.24 12.31
C GLY A 34 2.43 10.89 12.65
N HIS A 35 1.75 9.79 12.34
CA HIS A 35 2.34 8.45 12.40
C HIS A 35 2.58 7.86 11.02
N LEU A 36 3.57 6.98 10.95
CA LEU A 36 3.93 6.26 9.75
C LEU A 36 3.19 4.93 9.70
N ASP A 37 2.39 4.73 8.67
CA ASP A 37 1.84 3.42 8.31
C ASP A 37 2.75 2.76 7.27
N ILE A 38 3.19 1.55 7.61
CA ILE A 38 4.12 0.74 6.82
C ILE A 38 3.33 -0.42 6.24
N ALA A 39 3.37 -0.59 4.93
CA ALA A 39 2.81 -1.73 4.23
C ALA A 39 3.91 -2.44 3.43
N VAL A 40 4.00 -3.76 3.57
CA VAL A 40 4.82 -4.61 2.71
C VAL A 40 3.93 -5.70 2.15
N SER A 41 3.70 -5.66 0.84
CA SER A 41 3.01 -6.72 0.11
C SER A 41 4.04 -7.65 -0.52
N VAL A 42 3.83 -8.96 -0.39
CA VAL A 42 4.69 -9.98 -0.99
C VAL A 42 3.79 -10.89 -1.83
N ASP A 43 4.11 -11.04 -3.10
CA ASP A 43 3.50 -12.05 -3.97
C ASP A 43 4.60 -12.89 -4.63
N GLU A 44 4.20 -13.76 -5.56
CA GLU A 44 5.13 -14.68 -6.24
C GLU A 44 6.16 -13.95 -7.12
N ASN A 45 5.89 -12.71 -7.52
CA ASN A 45 6.70 -11.97 -8.47
C ASN A 45 7.50 -10.88 -7.77
N ASN A 46 6.89 -10.18 -6.81
CA ASN A 46 7.38 -8.92 -6.28
C ASN A 46 7.24 -8.79 -4.77
N VAL A 47 8.12 -7.95 -4.23
CA VAL A 47 8.04 -7.37 -2.89
C VAL A 47 7.79 -5.88 -3.06
N LYS A 48 6.62 -5.43 -2.60
CA LYS A 48 6.25 -4.03 -2.64
C LYS A 48 6.28 -3.43 -1.25
N TYR A 49 7.11 -2.43 -1.04
CA TYR A 49 7.17 -1.65 0.19
C TYR A 49 6.58 -0.27 -0.04
N GLU A 50 5.62 0.09 0.82
CA GLU A 50 5.00 1.41 0.82
C GLU A 50 4.99 2.02 2.22
N LEU A 51 5.29 3.31 2.25
CA LEU A 51 5.33 4.12 3.47
C LEU A 51 4.40 5.30 3.30
N PHE A 52 3.47 5.44 4.25
CA PHE A 52 2.56 6.57 4.31
C PHE A 52 2.75 7.31 5.62
N ASN A 53 2.64 8.64 5.55
CA ASN A 53 2.38 9.44 6.72
C ASN A 53 0.86 9.65 6.85
N HIS A 54 0.36 9.56 8.07
CA HIS A 54 -1.03 9.79 8.40
C HIS A 54 -1.13 10.86 9.48
N TRP A 55 -1.71 12.00 9.12
CA TRP A 55 -1.87 13.14 10.04
C TRP A 55 -3.24 13.14 10.68
N TYR A 56 -4.31 13.16 9.91
CA TYR A 56 -5.66 13.19 10.44
C TYR A 56 -6.52 12.19 9.70
N SER A 57 -7.72 11.93 10.23
CA SER A 57 -8.72 11.17 9.50
C SER A 57 -8.79 11.70 8.06
N ARG A 58 -8.53 10.81 7.10
CA ARG A 58 -8.59 11.09 5.65
C ARG A 58 -7.46 11.99 5.13
N MET A 59 -6.30 12.02 5.78
CA MET A 59 -5.12 12.73 5.31
C MET A 59 -3.92 11.79 5.29
N TYR A 60 -3.57 11.31 4.10
CA TYR A 60 -2.37 10.52 3.86
C TYR A 60 -1.39 11.29 2.97
N SER A 61 -0.11 11.00 3.14
CA SER A 61 0.93 11.33 2.17
C SER A 61 1.81 10.13 1.96
N GLN A 62 1.95 9.69 0.71
CA GLN A 62 2.81 8.58 0.32
C GLN A 62 4.25 9.07 0.30
N LEU A 63 5.01 8.63 1.28
CA LEU A 63 6.40 9.03 1.45
C LEU A 63 7.34 8.18 0.60
N ARG A 64 7.00 6.91 0.39
CA ARG A 64 7.84 5.97 -0.36
C ARG A 64 7.00 4.86 -0.98
N GLN A 65 7.37 4.47 -2.20
CA GLN A 65 6.89 3.26 -2.86
C GLN A 65 8.07 2.62 -3.60
N ILE A 66 8.32 1.35 -3.31
CA ILE A 66 9.38 0.55 -3.93
C ILE A 66 8.79 -0.81 -4.27
N GLU A 67 9.14 -1.31 -5.45
CA GLU A 67 8.75 -2.62 -5.93
C GLU A 67 10.00 -3.34 -6.41
N ILE A 68 10.23 -4.54 -5.88
CA ILE A 68 11.45 -5.33 -6.10
C ILE A 68 11.03 -6.73 -6.55
N PRO A 69 11.48 -7.19 -7.73
CA PRO A 69 11.28 -8.58 -8.13
C PRO A 69 11.84 -9.54 -7.07
N ILE A 70 11.07 -10.55 -6.68
CA ILE A 70 11.40 -11.44 -5.55
C ILE A 70 12.75 -12.14 -5.77
N ASN A 71 13.05 -12.50 -7.01
CA ASN A 71 14.31 -13.13 -7.44
C ASN A 71 15.52 -12.20 -7.32
N SER A 72 15.30 -10.89 -7.31
CA SER A 72 16.34 -9.85 -7.19
C SER A 72 16.48 -9.30 -5.77
N LEU A 73 15.63 -9.70 -4.82
CA LEU A 73 15.63 -9.14 -3.47
C LEU A 73 16.98 -9.28 -2.76
N LYS A 74 17.70 -10.39 -3.02
CA LYS A 74 19.01 -10.64 -2.43
C LYS A 74 20.06 -9.64 -2.93
N SER A 75 20.18 -9.46 -4.25
CA SER A 75 21.12 -8.50 -4.84
C SER A 75 20.74 -7.07 -4.49
N PHE A 76 19.44 -6.73 -4.56
CA PHE A 76 18.93 -5.44 -4.10
C PHE A 76 19.40 -5.12 -2.68
N ASN A 77 19.28 -6.05 -1.74
CA ASN A 77 19.71 -5.86 -0.34
C ASN A 77 21.23 -5.76 -0.15
N GLN A 78 22.04 -6.26 -1.09
CA GLN A 78 23.50 -6.17 -1.05
C GLN A 78 23.97 -4.81 -1.58
N ASP A 79 23.35 -4.35 -2.67
CA ASP A 79 23.78 -3.15 -3.39
C ASP A 79 23.15 -1.86 -2.83
N ASN A 80 21.97 -1.96 -2.22
CA ASN A 80 21.24 -0.81 -1.67
C ASN A 80 21.60 -0.59 -0.20
N ASP A 81 22.15 0.59 0.09
CA ASP A 81 22.52 1.00 1.45
C ASP A 81 21.34 1.65 2.22
N SER A 82 20.28 2.06 1.54
CA SER A 82 19.20 2.89 2.11
C SER A 82 18.06 2.07 2.71
N ILE A 83 17.73 0.93 2.08
CA ILE A 83 16.69 0.00 2.51
C ILE A 83 17.23 -1.43 2.57
N LEU A 84 16.78 -2.15 3.59
CA LEU A 84 16.95 -3.58 3.70
C LEU A 84 15.60 -4.24 4.00
N ILE A 85 15.21 -5.22 3.17
CA ILE A 85 13.96 -5.99 3.34
C ILE A 85 14.30 -7.48 3.41
N LYS A 86 14.02 -8.12 4.55
CA LYS A 86 14.21 -9.56 4.74
C LYS A 86 12.86 -10.23 5.02
N ILE A 87 12.50 -11.20 4.20
CA ILE A 87 11.24 -11.96 4.33
C ILE A 87 11.49 -13.19 5.20
N PHE A 88 10.54 -13.45 6.10
CA PHE A 88 10.46 -14.65 6.92
C PHE A 88 9.01 -15.14 6.90
N ASN A 89 8.76 -16.41 7.24
CA ASN A 89 7.45 -17.08 7.11
C ASN A 89 6.23 -16.34 7.71
N ASN A 90 6.41 -15.40 8.64
CA ASN A 90 5.30 -14.68 9.28
C ASN A 90 5.58 -13.19 9.53
N LYS A 91 6.67 -12.67 8.97
CA LYS A 91 7.11 -11.30 9.23
C LYS A 91 8.09 -10.85 8.16
N VAL A 92 8.14 -9.55 7.96
CA VAL A 92 9.19 -8.89 7.19
C VAL A 92 10.03 -8.04 8.13
N SER A 93 11.35 -8.19 8.09
CA SER A 93 12.25 -7.23 8.73
C SER A 93 12.54 -6.11 7.74
N LEU A 94 12.12 -4.90 8.08
CA LEU A 94 12.31 -3.70 7.26
C LEU A 94 13.25 -2.74 7.98
N THR A 95 14.31 -2.33 7.30
CA THR A 95 15.10 -1.15 7.66
C THR A 95 14.97 -0.13 6.53
N ASP A 96 14.59 1.09 6.87
CA ASP A 96 14.61 2.24 5.97
C ASP A 96 15.36 3.37 6.68
N LYS A 97 16.60 3.64 6.25
CA LYS A 97 17.45 4.66 6.87
C LYS A 97 16.91 6.08 6.66
N ARG A 98 16.30 6.36 5.51
CA ARG A 98 15.76 7.70 5.16
C ARG A 98 14.70 8.14 6.16
N TYR A 99 13.83 7.22 6.58
CA TYR A 99 12.75 7.48 7.54
C TYR A 99 13.04 6.98 8.97
N LYS A 100 14.30 6.62 9.24
CA LYS A 100 14.76 6.09 10.54
C LYS A 100 13.88 4.92 11.02
N LEU A 101 13.55 3.99 10.13
CA LEU A 101 12.77 2.81 10.42
C LEU A 101 13.69 1.60 10.60
N ASN A 102 13.51 0.90 11.70
CA ASN A 102 14.04 -0.44 11.92
C ASN A 102 12.96 -1.22 12.67
N ARG A 103 12.18 -2.01 11.93
CA ARG A 103 10.94 -2.62 12.43
C ARG A 103 10.74 -4.02 11.86
N LYS A 104 10.12 -4.87 12.67
CA LYS A 104 9.50 -6.12 12.22
C LYS A 104 8.05 -5.80 11.86
N VAL A 105 7.71 -6.03 10.60
CA VAL A 105 6.38 -5.89 10.01
C VAL A 105 5.71 -7.26 10.05
N ARG A 106 4.44 -7.33 10.47
CA ARG A 106 3.70 -8.59 10.67
C ARG A 106 2.31 -8.44 10.08
N HIS A 107 1.54 -9.52 9.98
CA HIS A 107 0.12 -9.39 9.64
C HIS A 107 -0.61 -8.59 10.72
N ARG A 108 -1.05 -7.39 10.34
CA ARG A 108 -1.81 -6.45 11.17
C ARG A 108 -2.77 -5.69 10.25
N SER A 109 -3.88 -5.24 10.81
CA SER A 109 -4.79 -4.36 10.09
C SER A 109 -4.19 -2.97 9.92
N LEU A 110 -4.33 -2.43 8.71
CA LEU A 110 -4.06 -1.02 8.40
C LEU A 110 -5.24 -0.14 8.86
N CYS A 111 -5.01 1.17 8.98
CA CYS A 111 -6.09 2.14 9.20
C CYS A 111 -7.07 2.20 8.02
N ASN A 112 -6.59 1.94 6.81
CA ASN A 112 -7.36 1.94 5.57
C ASN A 112 -6.70 0.94 4.59
N SER A 113 -7.36 0.58 3.49
CA SER A 113 -6.70 -0.22 2.46
C SER A 113 -5.54 0.58 1.83
N ILE A 114 -4.51 -0.12 1.34
CA ILE A 114 -3.37 0.52 0.66
C ILE A 114 -3.85 1.36 -0.52
N GLU A 115 -4.77 0.81 -1.31
CA GLU A 115 -5.35 1.51 -2.46
C GLU A 115 -6.01 2.83 -2.04
N ASN A 116 -6.80 2.82 -0.96
CA ASN A 116 -7.39 4.04 -0.44
C ASN A 116 -6.34 5.02 0.10
N MET A 117 -5.28 4.53 0.76
CA MET A 117 -4.17 5.39 1.20
C MET A 117 -3.52 6.11 0.00
N ARG A 118 -3.28 5.40 -1.12
CA ARG A 118 -2.74 5.99 -2.35
C ARG A 118 -3.69 7.00 -2.98
N LYS A 119 -4.98 6.66 -3.11
CA LYS A 119 -6.02 7.58 -3.64
C LYS A 119 -6.09 8.86 -2.81
N ILE A 120 -6.18 8.74 -1.49
CA ILE A 120 -6.23 9.88 -0.58
C ILE A 120 -4.94 10.71 -0.70
N SER A 121 -3.77 10.06 -0.71
CA SER A 121 -2.50 10.77 -0.91
C SER A 121 -2.49 11.59 -2.19
N PHE A 122 -2.89 10.98 -3.31
CA PHE A 122 -2.94 11.66 -4.60
C PHE A 122 -3.82 12.91 -4.56
N ALA A 123 -5.02 12.81 -3.99
CA ALA A 123 -5.92 13.96 -3.87
C ALA A 123 -5.35 15.04 -2.92
N VAL A 124 -4.71 14.64 -1.82
CA VAL A 124 -4.08 15.58 -0.89
C VAL A 124 -2.90 16.31 -1.53
N ASP A 125 -2.02 15.59 -2.22
CA ASP A 125 -0.85 16.16 -2.87
C ASP A 125 -1.25 17.16 -3.95
N LEU A 126 -2.25 16.84 -4.79
CA LEU A 126 -2.81 17.78 -5.76
C LEU A 126 -3.43 19.00 -5.08
N ALA A 127 -4.22 18.79 -4.02
CA ALA A 127 -4.86 19.90 -3.34
C ALA A 127 -3.83 20.88 -2.76
N LEU A 128 -2.75 20.38 -2.17
CA LEU A 128 -1.65 21.19 -1.64
C LEU A 128 -0.90 21.95 -2.74
N GLN A 129 -0.62 21.32 -3.88
CA GLN A 129 0.06 21.96 -5.02
C GLN A 129 -0.75 23.15 -5.57
N HIS A 130 -2.07 23.05 -5.53
CA HIS A 130 -2.99 24.07 -6.04
C HIS A 130 -3.56 24.97 -4.92
N SER A 131 -3.03 24.88 -3.69
CA SER A 131 -3.48 25.67 -2.53
C SER A 131 -4.98 25.59 -2.24
N ILE A 132 -5.60 24.45 -2.54
CA ILE A 132 -7.02 24.16 -2.25
C ILE A 132 -7.16 23.13 -1.13
N GLY A 133 -8.33 23.09 -0.48
CA GLY A 133 -8.61 22.08 0.53
C GLY A 133 -8.82 20.68 -0.06
N PRO A 134 -8.20 19.61 0.48
CA PRO A 134 -8.29 18.25 -0.09
C PRO A 134 -9.68 17.63 -0.02
N HIS A 135 -10.51 18.05 0.94
CA HIS A 135 -11.92 17.65 1.03
C HIS A 135 -12.77 18.15 -0.15
N GLY A 136 -12.21 19.03 -0.98
CA GLY A 136 -12.91 19.62 -2.12
C GLY A 136 -12.78 18.84 -3.43
N LEU A 137 -11.94 17.81 -3.51
CA LEU A 137 -11.61 17.14 -4.78
C LEU A 137 -12.33 15.81 -5.00
N TYR A 138 -12.79 15.17 -3.93
CA TYR A 138 -13.51 13.89 -3.99
C TYR A 138 -14.39 13.71 -2.74
N SER A 139 -15.37 12.81 -2.86
CA SER A 139 -16.26 12.37 -1.78
C SER A 139 -15.87 10.97 -1.29
N TYR A 140 -16.42 10.54 -0.15
CA TYR A 140 -16.12 9.20 0.38
C TYR A 140 -16.54 8.07 -0.56
N GLU A 141 -17.66 8.24 -1.25
CA GLU A 141 -18.16 7.26 -2.21
C GLU A 141 -17.21 7.07 -3.40
N ASP A 142 -16.45 8.10 -3.74
CA ASP A 142 -15.47 8.02 -4.83
C ASP A 142 -14.31 7.07 -4.49
N LEU A 143 -14.03 6.78 -3.21
CA LEU A 143 -13.02 5.80 -2.84
C LEU A 143 -13.36 4.37 -3.28
N LYS A 144 -14.63 4.10 -3.64
CA LYS A 144 -15.08 2.82 -4.19
C LYS A 144 -14.72 2.63 -5.66
N LEU A 145 -14.44 3.72 -6.39
CA LEU A 145 -13.89 3.65 -7.75
C LEU A 145 -12.50 3.03 -7.71
N ASP A 146 -12.01 2.39 -8.78
CA ASP A 146 -10.62 1.96 -8.80
C ASP A 146 -9.65 3.15 -8.81
N GLU A 147 -8.36 2.89 -8.60
CA GLU A 147 -7.34 3.93 -8.49
C GLU A 147 -7.26 4.85 -9.73
N ILE A 148 -7.47 4.33 -10.94
CA ILE A 148 -7.38 5.11 -12.18
C ILE A 148 -8.61 6.00 -12.34
N GLU A 149 -9.81 5.42 -12.21
CA GLU A 149 -11.08 6.16 -12.29
C GLU A 149 -11.14 7.26 -11.23
N PHE A 150 -10.71 6.95 -10.00
CA PHE A 150 -10.61 7.93 -8.92
C PHE A 150 -9.72 9.12 -9.29
N LYS A 151 -8.51 8.85 -9.80
CA LYS A 151 -7.54 9.89 -10.18
C LYS A 151 -8.11 10.79 -11.28
N GLN A 152 -8.74 10.21 -12.30
CA GLN A 152 -9.40 10.97 -13.37
C GLN A 152 -10.50 11.88 -12.84
N LYS A 153 -11.33 11.38 -11.91
CA LYS A 153 -12.39 12.18 -11.28
C LYS A 153 -11.83 13.35 -10.47
N VAL A 154 -10.79 13.12 -9.68
CA VAL A 154 -10.10 14.15 -8.90
C VAL A 154 -9.56 15.26 -9.80
N LEU A 155 -8.87 14.91 -10.89
CA LEU A 155 -8.35 15.87 -11.87
C LEU A 155 -9.48 16.64 -12.55
N GLY A 156 -10.57 15.97 -12.92
CA GLY A 156 -11.76 16.61 -13.49
C GLY A 156 -12.41 17.63 -12.54
N ASN A 157 -12.42 17.34 -11.24
CA ASN A 157 -12.94 18.27 -10.22
C ASN A 157 -11.99 19.45 -9.97
N LEU A 158 -10.67 19.20 -9.97
CA LEU A 158 -9.66 20.26 -9.87
C LEU A 158 -9.84 21.29 -11.00
N ASN A 159 -9.92 20.82 -12.25
CA ASN A 159 -10.11 21.68 -13.43
C ASN A 159 -11.39 22.54 -13.37
N LYS A 160 -12.42 22.08 -12.65
CA LYS A 160 -13.67 22.86 -12.46
C LYS A 160 -13.52 23.96 -11.41
N LYS A 161 -12.59 23.81 -10.46
CA LYS A 161 -12.35 24.77 -9.38
C LYS A 161 -11.37 25.87 -9.76
N GLU A 162 -10.54 25.62 -10.76
CA GLU A 162 -9.58 26.60 -11.28
C GLU A 162 -10.18 27.51 -12.37
N LYS A 163 -11.41 27.21 -12.82
CA LYS A 163 -12.19 28.05 -13.73
C LYS A 163 -13.10 28.98 -12.94
#